data_AF-A0A812KNX2-F1
#
_entry.id   AF-A0A812KNX2-F1
#
_cell.length_a   1.000
_cell.length_b   1.000
_cell.length_c   1.000
_cell.angle_alpha   90.00
_cell.angle_beta   90.00
_cell.angle_gamma   90.00
#
_symmetry.space_group_name_H-M   'P 1'
#
loop_
_entity.id
_entity.type
_entity.pdbx_description
1 polymer ?
#
loop_
_entity_poly.entity_id
_entity_poly.type
_entity_poly.pdbx_seq_one_letter_code
_entity_poly.pdbx_strand_id
1 'polypeptide(L)'
;MPVAERKQSRLLLTLLSAVALTMRPSRVALALLHRGLAPRPLSFVCGSVPVFTFPSSALASPAARCVADAAECRQEATTNAEDMRKAKELREEAGLGDISASAQALEQLPDAIIDEGTFKYVLLRVTAASGEKKYLVRGTLGAAYHKDVALPYVRAYLKEGFGVEVLGGGRILHDVPRGFIKIYGFSYGFPWAEGTGHEISAEVCKNYFAGYQVAHGHRETANL
;
A
#
# COMPACT_ATOMS: atom_id res chain seq x y z
N MET A 1 -43.61 -57.12 10.74
CA MET A 1 -44.45 -57.10 9.52
C MET A 1 -45.77 -56.44 9.89
N PRO A 2 -46.30 -55.42 9.18
CA PRO A 2 -45.88 -54.78 7.92
C PRO A 2 -45.11 -53.45 8.17
N VAL A 3 -44.08 -53.05 7.41
CA VAL A 3 -44.01 -52.56 6.02
C VAL A 3 -44.79 -51.25 5.80
N ALA A 4 -44.07 -50.12 5.84
CA ALA A 4 -44.53 -48.83 5.31
C ALA A 4 -43.44 -48.29 4.37
N GLU A 5 -43.54 -48.67 3.10
CA GLU A 5 -42.88 -48.02 1.97
C GLU A 5 -43.37 -46.56 1.86
N ARG A 6 -42.44 -45.60 1.81
CA ARG A 6 -42.68 -44.33 1.11
C ARG A 6 -41.64 -44.18 0.01
N LYS A 7 -42.01 -44.70 -1.15
CA LYS A 7 -41.38 -44.42 -2.43
C LYS A 7 -41.77 -43.02 -2.90
N GLN A 8 -40.74 -42.31 -3.35
CA GLN A 8 -40.72 -41.41 -4.51
C GLN A 8 -41.52 -40.11 -4.45
N SER A 9 -40.79 -39.00 -4.60
CA SER A 9 -41.11 -37.90 -5.53
C SER A 9 -39.88 -36.98 -5.69
N ARG A 10 -38.88 -37.44 -6.45
CA ARG A 10 -38.01 -36.54 -7.23
C ARG A 10 -38.81 -36.20 -8.49
N LEU A 11 -39.18 -34.94 -8.68
CA LEU A 11 -39.38 -34.28 -9.98
C LEU A 11 -40.03 -32.90 -9.72
N LEU A 12 -39.29 -31.81 -9.86
CA LEU A 12 -39.47 -30.89 -11.00
C LEU A 12 -38.43 -29.77 -10.91
N LEU A 13 -37.46 -29.91 -11.81
CA LEU A 13 -36.66 -28.85 -12.39
C LEU A 13 -37.58 -27.87 -13.14
N THR A 14 -37.08 -26.67 -13.41
CA THR A 14 -37.62 -25.58 -14.26
C THR A 14 -38.40 -24.47 -13.55
N LEU A 15 -37.76 -23.32 -13.41
CA LEU A 15 -38.25 -22.08 -14.02
C LEU A 15 -37.05 -21.13 -14.24
N LEU A 16 -36.54 -21.16 -15.48
CA LEU A 16 -35.88 -20.03 -16.10
C LEU A 16 -36.85 -18.83 -16.10
N SER A 17 -36.35 -17.65 -15.76
CA SER A 17 -36.81 -16.43 -16.44
C SER A 17 -35.64 -15.50 -16.65
N ALA A 18 -35.25 -15.46 -17.92
CA ALA A 18 -34.40 -14.47 -18.53
C ALA A 18 -35.06 -13.09 -18.42
N VAL A 19 -34.29 -12.08 -18.02
CA VAL A 19 -34.56 -10.68 -18.36
C VAL A 19 -33.28 -10.13 -18.95
N ALA A 20 -33.17 -10.24 -20.27
CA ALA A 20 -32.14 -9.59 -21.06
C ALA A 20 -32.74 -8.39 -21.80
N LEU A 21 -31.95 -7.32 -21.83
CA LEU A 21 -32.02 -6.14 -22.70
C LEU A 21 -33.17 -5.15 -22.48
N THR A 22 -32.80 -3.90 -22.17
CA THR A 22 -32.91 -2.81 -23.16
C THR A 22 -32.05 -1.59 -22.77
N MET A 23 -31.20 -1.16 -23.72
CA MET A 23 -31.01 0.24 -24.15
C MET A 23 -30.33 1.26 -23.20
N ARG A 24 -29.04 1.57 -23.45
CA ARG A 24 -28.54 2.73 -24.26
C ARG A 24 -27.13 3.21 -23.82
N PRO A 25 -26.14 3.26 -24.72
CA PRO A 25 -24.90 4.01 -24.51
C PRO A 25 -25.02 5.41 -25.12
N SER A 26 -24.96 6.46 -24.30
CA SER A 26 -24.81 7.84 -24.80
C SER A 26 -23.34 8.14 -25.06
N ARG A 27 -23.02 8.31 -26.34
CA ARG A 27 -21.80 8.91 -26.86
C ARG A 27 -21.86 10.43 -26.66
N VAL A 28 -20.85 10.99 -25.98
CA VAL A 28 -20.44 12.40 -26.11
C VAL A 28 -18.92 12.35 -26.22
N ALA A 29 -18.37 12.29 -27.44
CA ALA A 29 -18.03 13.44 -28.28
C ALA A 29 -17.02 14.39 -27.63
N LEU A 30 -15.73 14.07 -27.86
CA LEU A 30 -14.76 14.91 -28.58
C LEU A 30 -14.79 16.43 -28.31
N ALA A 31 -13.78 16.92 -27.61
CA ALA A 31 -13.26 18.27 -27.83
C ALA A 31 -11.76 18.33 -27.51
N LEU A 32 -10.95 18.26 -28.58
CA LEU A 32 -9.60 18.81 -28.61
C LEU A 32 -9.65 20.30 -28.26
N LEU A 33 -8.71 20.78 -27.44
CA LEU A 33 -8.18 22.13 -27.58
C LEU A 33 -6.71 22.15 -27.13
N HIS A 34 -5.84 21.96 -28.12
CA HIS A 34 -4.46 22.43 -28.09
C HIS A 34 -4.45 23.96 -27.99
N ARG A 35 -3.76 24.52 -27.00
CA ARG A 35 -3.14 25.85 -27.12
C ARG A 35 -1.77 25.83 -26.45
N GLY A 36 -0.74 25.82 -27.30
CA GLY A 36 0.63 26.05 -26.90
C GLY A 36 0.84 27.50 -26.48
N LEU A 37 1.55 27.69 -25.37
CA LEU A 37 2.18 28.94 -25.00
C LEU A 37 3.64 28.87 -25.42
N ALA A 38 4.02 29.70 -26.39
CA ALA A 38 5.40 29.95 -26.76
C ALA A 38 6.10 30.87 -25.72
N PRO A 39 7.42 30.70 -25.49
CA PRO A 39 8.21 31.59 -24.65
C PRO A 39 8.64 32.85 -25.42
N ARG A 40 8.55 34.02 -24.76
CA ARG A 40 9.13 35.28 -25.24
C ARG A 40 10.55 35.46 -24.67
N PRO A 41 11.56 35.80 -25.50
CA PRO A 41 12.86 36.24 -25.01
C PRO A 41 12.83 37.75 -24.78
N LEU A 42 13.38 38.20 -23.64
CA LEU A 42 13.70 39.61 -23.41
C LEU A 42 15.21 39.76 -23.26
N SER A 43 15.70 40.57 -24.18
CA SER A 43 17.06 41.00 -24.45
C SER A 43 17.62 41.95 -23.39
N PHE A 44 18.93 41.80 -23.15
CA PHE A 44 19.95 42.84 -23.02
C PHE A 44 19.55 44.21 -22.44
N VAL A 45 20.18 44.57 -21.32
CA VAL A 45 20.82 45.90 -21.21
C VAL A 45 22.21 45.73 -20.60
N CYS A 46 23.21 46.07 -21.42
CA CYS A 46 24.58 46.35 -21.06
C CYS A 46 24.63 47.70 -20.35
N GLY A 47 25.27 47.78 -19.18
CA GLY A 47 25.43 49.00 -18.42
C GLY A 47 26.75 49.00 -17.66
N SER A 48 27.58 49.97 -18.00
CA SER A 48 29.00 50.18 -17.70
C SER A 48 29.35 50.51 -16.26
N VAL A 49 30.56 50.10 -15.90
CA VAL A 49 31.42 50.36 -14.71
C VAL A 49 31.35 51.81 -14.19
N PRO A 50 31.62 52.05 -12.89
CA PRO A 50 33.01 52.46 -12.57
C PRO A 50 33.60 51.81 -11.32
N VAL A 51 34.92 51.69 -11.41
CA VAL A 51 35.89 51.30 -10.37
C VAL A 51 35.80 52.23 -9.16
N PHE A 52 35.74 51.66 -7.96
CA PHE A 52 36.11 52.35 -6.74
C PHE A 52 37.00 51.46 -5.88
N THR A 53 38.15 52.03 -5.56
CA THR A 53 39.29 51.44 -4.86
C THR A 53 39.33 51.89 -3.39
N PHE A 54 39.57 50.92 -2.49
CA PHE A 54 40.18 51.02 -1.14
C PHE A 54 39.36 51.69 0.01
N PRO A 55 39.73 51.51 1.30
CA PRO A 55 40.46 50.43 1.98
C PRO A 55 39.74 49.86 3.25
N SER A 56 40.30 48.74 3.72
CA SER A 56 40.29 48.18 5.09
C SER A 56 39.86 49.11 6.25
N SER A 57 38.82 48.73 6.99
CA SER A 57 38.87 48.57 8.46
C SER A 57 37.58 47.96 9.02
N ALA A 58 37.79 46.97 9.90
CA ALA A 58 36.94 46.45 10.96
C ALA A 58 35.54 47.07 11.19
N LEU A 59 34.53 46.21 11.29
CA LEU A 59 33.57 46.15 12.40
C LEU A 59 32.68 44.91 12.21
N ALA A 60 32.99 43.85 12.95
CA ALA A 60 32.13 42.68 13.08
C ALA A 60 30.88 43.09 13.86
N SER A 61 29.73 43.10 13.19
CA SER A 61 28.42 43.28 13.80
C SER A 61 27.70 41.94 13.89
N PRO A 62 26.90 41.70 14.95
CA PRO A 62 26.36 40.40 15.31
C PRO A 62 24.99 40.21 14.65
N ALA A 63 24.83 39.17 13.82
CA ALA A 63 23.53 38.58 13.53
C ALA A 63 23.69 37.29 12.75
N ALA A 64 22.86 36.31 13.10
CA ALA A 64 22.54 35.12 12.32
C ALA A 64 23.68 34.08 12.16
N ARG A 65 24.02 33.42 13.26
CA ARG A 65 24.41 32.01 13.17
C ARG A 65 23.18 31.20 12.73
N CYS A 66 23.06 31.05 11.42
CA CYS A 66 22.32 29.98 10.79
C CYS A 66 23.03 28.66 11.12
N VAL A 67 22.58 27.93 12.14
CA VAL A 67 22.89 26.50 12.34
C VAL A 67 22.01 25.97 13.47
N ALA A 68 20.82 25.48 13.12
CA ALA A 68 20.11 24.40 13.83
C ALA A 68 18.75 24.18 13.17
N ASP A 69 18.71 23.56 11.99
CA ASP A 69 17.62 22.62 11.64
C ASP A 69 17.96 21.81 10.37
N ALA A 70 19.15 21.22 10.37
CA ALA A 70 19.60 20.30 9.32
C ALA A 70 20.27 19.07 9.94
N ALA A 71 19.72 18.59 11.06
CA ALA A 71 20.25 17.48 11.84
C ALA A 71 19.13 16.52 12.28
N GLU A 72 18.27 16.12 11.35
CA GLU A 72 17.44 14.92 11.54
C GLU A 72 17.37 14.12 10.23
N CYS A 73 18.55 13.90 9.65
CA CYS A 73 18.69 13.09 8.43
C CYS A 73 20.05 12.41 8.38
N ARG A 74 20.32 11.54 9.36
CA ARG A 74 21.21 10.37 9.25
C ARG A 74 21.31 9.65 10.59
N GLN A 75 21.27 8.31 10.51
CA GLN A 75 21.66 7.31 11.53
C GLN A 75 20.58 7.06 12.61
N GLU A 76 20.03 5.85 12.83
CA GLU A 76 20.48 4.48 12.53
C GLU A 76 19.29 3.52 12.39
N ALA A 77 19.34 2.65 11.38
CA ALA A 77 18.48 1.49 11.28
C ALA A 77 18.92 0.43 12.32
N THR A 78 18.48 0.63 13.56
CA THR A 78 18.44 -0.43 14.56
C THR A 78 17.08 -0.38 15.21
N THR A 79 16.37 -1.50 15.20
CA THR A 79 15.02 -1.62 15.74
C THR A 79 15.01 -1.18 17.21
N ASN A 80 14.55 0.03 17.52
CA ASN A 80 14.52 0.52 18.89
C ASN A 80 13.50 -0.32 19.67
N ALA A 81 13.78 -0.64 20.94
CA ALA A 81 12.86 -1.43 21.76
C ALA A 81 11.45 -0.81 21.87
N GLU A 82 11.35 0.50 21.69
CA GLU A 82 10.07 1.21 21.55
C GLU A 82 9.29 0.85 20.29
N ASP A 83 9.96 0.65 19.16
CA ASP A 83 9.30 0.30 17.90
C ASP A 83 8.70 -1.10 17.97
N MET A 84 9.40 -2.02 18.60
CA MET A 84 8.93 -3.38 18.87
C MET A 84 7.70 -3.37 19.79
N ARG A 85 7.70 -2.51 20.81
CA ARG A 85 6.54 -2.31 21.70
C ARG A 85 5.34 -1.75 20.94
N LYS A 86 5.54 -0.69 20.15
CA LYS A 86 4.48 -0.08 19.33
C LYS A 86 3.92 -1.05 18.29
N ALA A 87 4.77 -1.89 17.69
CA ALA A 87 4.31 -2.92 16.76
C ALA A 87 3.47 -4.00 17.46
N LYS A 88 3.87 -4.43 18.67
CA LYS A 88 3.10 -5.36 19.49
C LYS A 88 1.74 -4.78 19.88
N GLU A 89 1.72 -3.55 20.37
CA GLU A 89 0.49 -2.82 20.72
C GLU A 89 -0.46 -2.73 19.52
N LEU A 90 0.05 -2.38 18.34
CA LEU A 90 -0.77 -2.32 17.13
C LEU A 90 -1.34 -3.69 16.71
N ARG A 91 -0.60 -4.78 16.95
CA ARG A 91 -1.09 -6.15 16.68
C ARG A 91 -2.19 -6.55 17.66
N GLU A 92 -2.10 -6.11 18.92
CA GLU A 92 -3.14 -6.30 19.94
C GLU A 92 -4.39 -5.46 19.60
N GLU A 93 -4.22 -4.19 19.22
CA GLU A 93 -5.30 -3.30 18.78
C GLU A 93 -6.09 -3.90 17.59
N ALA A 94 -5.38 -4.44 16.59
CA ALA A 94 -6.00 -5.08 15.43
C ALA A 94 -6.94 -6.24 15.85
N GLY A 95 -6.56 -7.03 16.85
CA GLY A 95 -7.32 -8.21 17.31
C GLY A 95 -8.55 -7.92 18.17
N LEU A 96 -8.78 -6.66 18.58
CA LEU A 96 -9.85 -6.29 19.53
C LEU A 96 -11.05 -5.58 18.88
N GLY A 97 -11.08 -5.41 17.56
CA GLY A 97 -12.15 -4.69 16.88
C GLY A 97 -13.50 -5.41 16.87
N ASP A 98 -14.58 -4.67 17.10
CA ASP A 98 -15.96 -5.14 16.89
C ASP A 98 -16.22 -5.35 15.39
N ILE A 99 -16.48 -6.61 15.02
CA ILE A 99 -16.72 -6.98 13.62
C ILE A 99 -18.19 -6.73 13.26
N SER A 100 -18.43 -5.73 12.41
CA SER A 100 -19.77 -5.32 11.95
C SER A 100 -19.88 -5.12 10.42
N ALA A 101 -18.75 -5.03 9.71
CA ALA A 101 -18.72 -4.81 8.27
C ALA A 101 -19.22 -6.02 7.46
N SER A 102 -19.84 -5.76 6.30
CA SER A 102 -20.40 -6.80 5.42
C SER A 102 -19.35 -7.46 4.51
N ALA A 103 -19.66 -8.65 3.99
CA ALA A 103 -18.83 -9.35 3.00
C ALA A 103 -18.66 -8.53 1.70
N GLN A 104 -19.70 -7.84 1.26
CA GLN A 104 -19.66 -6.99 0.07
C GLN A 104 -18.66 -5.84 0.22
N ALA A 105 -18.57 -5.26 1.43
CA ALA A 105 -17.56 -4.24 1.71
C ALA A 105 -16.13 -4.82 1.69
N LEU A 106 -15.96 -6.07 2.11
CA LEU A 106 -14.67 -6.77 2.06
C LEU A 106 -14.19 -7.00 0.61
N GLU A 107 -15.11 -7.32 -0.30
CA GLU A 107 -14.80 -7.49 -1.73
C GLU A 107 -14.36 -6.18 -2.40
N GLN A 108 -14.92 -5.03 -1.97
CA GLN A 108 -14.58 -3.72 -2.50
C GLN A 108 -13.15 -3.27 -2.13
N LEU A 109 -12.55 -3.82 -1.08
CA LEU A 109 -11.18 -3.49 -0.69
C LEU A 109 -10.18 -4.03 -1.72
N PRO A 110 -9.24 -3.22 -2.21
CA PRO A 110 -8.21 -3.69 -3.14
C PRO A 110 -7.26 -4.68 -2.47
N ASP A 111 -6.99 -5.80 -3.14
CA ASP A 111 -6.18 -6.89 -2.60
C ASP A 111 -4.74 -6.43 -2.31
N ALA A 112 -4.15 -5.64 -3.21
CA ALA A 112 -2.82 -5.06 -3.03
C ALA A 112 -2.83 -3.54 -3.24
N ILE A 113 -2.20 -2.82 -2.30
CA ILE A 113 -1.82 -1.40 -2.47
C ILE A 113 -0.33 -1.32 -2.18
N ILE A 114 0.47 -1.16 -3.24
CA ILE A 114 1.93 -1.13 -3.16
C ILE A 114 2.48 -0.02 -4.06
N ASP A 115 3.52 0.66 -3.57
CA ASP A 115 4.21 1.70 -4.34
C ASP A 115 5.22 1.10 -5.33
N GLU A 116 5.90 1.95 -6.11
CA GLU A 116 7.03 1.56 -6.96
C GLU A 116 8.37 1.68 -6.21
N GLY A 117 9.33 0.80 -6.53
CA GLY A 117 10.65 0.79 -5.92
C GLY A 117 10.81 -0.27 -4.84
N THR A 118 11.73 -0.04 -3.88
CA THR A 118 11.98 -0.96 -2.76
C THR A 118 11.48 -0.39 -1.45
N PHE A 119 10.60 -1.13 -0.78
CA PHE A 119 9.95 -0.66 0.45
C PHE A 119 9.56 -1.81 1.39
N LYS A 120 9.16 -1.44 2.61
CA LYS A 120 8.64 -2.38 3.61
C LYS A 120 7.16 -2.62 3.35
N TYR A 121 6.71 -3.85 3.60
CA TYR A 121 5.31 -4.22 3.42
C TYR A 121 4.81 -5.07 4.59
N VAL A 122 3.49 -5.09 4.78
CA VAL A 122 2.80 -5.95 5.74
C VAL A 122 1.70 -6.76 5.05
N LEU A 123 1.49 -7.97 5.56
CA LEU A 123 0.35 -8.82 5.20
C LEU A 123 -0.72 -8.69 6.28
N LEU A 124 -1.91 -8.27 5.87
CA LEU A 124 -3.07 -8.14 6.73
C LEU A 124 -4.10 -9.22 6.38
N ARG A 125 -4.77 -9.76 7.40
CA ARG A 125 -5.98 -10.57 7.26
C ARG A 125 -7.15 -9.75 7.76
N VAL A 126 -8.09 -9.48 6.89
CA VAL A 126 -9.30 -8.71 7.20
C VAL A 126 -10.49 -9.66 7.19
N THR A 127 -11.32 -9.60 8.22
CA THR A 127 -12.48 -10.47 8.45
C THR A 127 -13.75 -9.64 8.49
N ALA A 128 -14.76 -10.04 7.72
CA ALA A 128 -16.09 -9.44 7.75
C ALA A 128 -16.98 -10.09 8.83
N ALA A 129 -18.12 -9.48 9.13
CA ALA A 129 -19.09 -10.00 10.09
C ALA A 129 -19.69 -11.35 9.67
N SER A 130 -19.67 -11.68 8.37
CA SER A 130 -20.07 -13.00 7.86
C SER A 130 -19.07 -14.12 8.21
N GLY A 131 -17.87 -13.77 8.69
CA GLY A 131 -16.76 -14.70 8.94
C GLY A 131 -15.84 -14.90 7.72
N GLU A 132 -16.16 -14.31 6.58
CA GLU A 132 -15.29 -14.31 5.40
C GLU A 132 -13.99 -13.54 5.66
N LYS A 133 -12.90 -14.04 5.08
CA LYS A 133 -11.55 -13.52 5.31
C LYS A 133 -10.88 -13.19 3.98
N LYS A 134 -10.18 -12.07 3.94
CA LYS A 134 -9.41 -11.62 2.78
C LYS A 134 -8.00 -11.24 3.21
N TYR A 135 -7.03 -11.61 2.38
CA TYR A 135 -5.62 -11.26 2.57
C TYR A 135 -5.31 -9.99 1.79
N LEU A 136 -4.77 -8.99 2.47
CA LEU A 136 -4.45 -7.69 1.89
C LEU A 136 -2.96 -7.40 2.03
N VAL A 137 -2.30 -7.05 0.93
CA VAL A 137 -0.90 -6.63 0.90
C VAL A 137 -0.84 -5.10 0.90
N ARG A 138 -0.10 -4.53 1.85
CA ARG A 138 0.09 -3.08 1.96
C ARG A 138 1.58 -2.75 2.04
N GLY A 139 2.04 -1.83 1.19
CA GLY A 139 3.43 -1.38 1.16
C GLY A 139 3.54 0.08 0.72
N THR A 140 4.36 0.85 1.41
CA THR A 140 4.50 2.29 1.17
C THR A 140 5.97 2.67 1.13
N LEU A 141 6.36 3.41 0.09
CA LEU A 141 7.71 3.92 -0.10
C LEU A 141 8.05 4.94 0.99
N GLY A 142 9.27 4.86 1.52
CA GLY A 142 9.73 5.78 2.57
C GLY A 142 9.28 5.43 4.00
N ALA A 143 8.49 4.37 4.20
CA ALA A 143 8.13 3.92 5.54
C ALA A 143 9.37 3.47 6.34
N ALA A 144 9.59 4.10 7.50
CA ALA A 144 10.72 3.82 8.38
C ALA A 144 10.62 2.42 8.99
N TYR A 145 9.43 1.98 9.38
CA TYR A 145 9.17 0.67 9.97
C TYR A 145 7.89 0.03 9.41
N HIS A 146 7.75 -1.28 9.60
CA HIS A 146 6.54 -2.02 9.18
C HIS A 146 5.27 -1.53 9.88
N LYS A 147 5.38 -1.08 11.14
CA LYS A 147 4.26 -0.50 11.90
C LYS A 147 3.72 0.76 11.22
N ASP A 148 4.57 1.57 10.59
CA ASP A 148 4.16 2.82 9.95
C ASP A 148 3.37 2.54 8.67
N VAL A 149 3.67 1.41 8.01
CA VAL A 149 2.87 0.89 6.90
C VAL A 149 1.52 0.39 7.43
N ALA A 150 1.49 -0.38 8.52
CA ALA A 150 0.27 -1.03 9.01
C ALA A 150 -0.73 -0.06 9.66
N LEU A 151 -0.24 0.89 10.47
CA LEU A 151 -1.02 1.77 11.33
C LEU A 151 -2.21 2.46 10.65
N PRO A 152 -2.05 3.14 9.49
CA PRO A 152 -3.17 3.81 8.83
C PRO A 152 -4.26 2.83 8.38
N TYR A 153 -3.88 1.66 7.88
CA TYR A 153 -4.84 0.67 7.39
C TYR A 153 -5.55 -0.07 8.53
N VAL A 154 -4.84 -0.46 9.58
CA VAL A 154 -5.45 -1.13 10.75
C VAL A 154 -6.54 -0.24 11.33
N ARG A 155 -6.23 1.04 11.59
CA ARG A 155 -7.21 1.98 12.15
C ARG A 155 -8.38 2.26 11.20
N ALA A 156 -8.12 2.38 9.90
CA ALA A 156 -9.19 2.58 8.91
C ALA A 156 -10.15 1.40 8.88
N TYR A 157 -9.65 0.16 8.79
CA TYR A 157 -10.49 -1.03 8.73
C TYR A 157 -11.22 -1.31 10.04
N LEU A 158 -10.59 -1.09 11.19
CA LEU A 158 -11.26 -1.18 12.49
C LEU A 158 -12.41 -0.17 12.59
N LYS A 159 -12.20 1.07 12.12
CA LYS A 159 -13.25 2.11 12.09
C LYS A 159 -14.39 1.77 11.14
N GLU A 160 -14.09 1.08 10.04
CA GLU A 160 -15.09 0.55 9.10
C GLU A 160 -15.83 -0.69 9.63
N GLY A 161 -15.38 -1.24 10.78
CA GLY A 161 -16.01 -2.38 11.43
C GLY A 161 -15.51 -3.74 10.95
N PHE A 162 -14.32 -3.82 10.35
CA PHE A 162 -13.70 -5.09 10.02
C PHE A 162 -12.85 -5.62 11.19
N GLY A 163 -12.78 -6.93 11.33
CA GLY A 163 -11.75 -7.57 12.15
C GLY A 163 -10.42 -7.56 11.41
N VAL A 164 -9.33 -7.14 12.05
CA VAL A 164 -8.03 -6.98 11.39
C VAL A 164 -6.97 -7.80 12.11
N GLU A 165 -6.07 -8.43 11.37
CA GLU A 165 -4.92 -9.11 11.97
C GLU A 165 -3.68 -8.88 11.13
N VAL A 166 -2.60 -8.47 11.77
CA VAL A 166 -1.29 -8.35 11.13
C VAL A 166 -0.57 -9.69 11.18
N LEU A 167 -0.47 -10.37 10.04
CA LEU A 167 0.09 -11.72 9.96
C LEU A 167 1.62 -11.72 9.90
N GLY A 168 2.22 -10.69 9.32
CA GLY A 168 3.66 -10.57 9.17
C GLY A 168 4.06 -9.46 8.21
N GLY A 169 5.33 -9.44 7.81
CA GLY A 169 5.83 -8.47 6.85
C GLY A 169 7.24 -8.74 6.37
N GLY A 170 7.71 -7.91 5.45
CA GLY A 170 9.03 -8.03 4.83
C GLY A 170 9.33 -6.82 3.96
N ARG A 171 9.97 -7.05 2.82
CA ARG A 171 10.26 -6.06 1.78
C ARG A 171 9.68 -6.51 0.44
N ILE A 172 9.28 -5.52 -0.35
CA ILE A 172 8.90 -5.70 -1.75
C ILE A 172 9.81 -4.81 -2.59
N LEU A 173 10.32 -5.37 -3.69
CA LEU A 173 10.83 -4.63 -4.84
C LEU A 173 9.75 -4.70 -5.92
N HIS A 174 9.20 -3.55 -6.30
CA HIS A 174 8.23 -3.41 -7.37
C HIS A 174 8.87 -2.63 -8.52
N ASP A 175 9.23 -3.33 -9.58
CA ASP A 175 9.80 -2.81 -10.82
C ASP A 175 8.66 -2.72 -11.86
N VAL A 176 8.02 -1.56 -11.92
CA VAL A 176 6.93 -1.25 -12.86
C VAL A 176 7.38 -1.38 -14.32
N PRO A 177 8.54 -0.83 -14.76
CA PRO A 177 8.93 -0.91 -16.17
C PRO A 177 9.22 -2.35 -16.63
N ARG A 178 9.69 -3.24 -15.75
CA ARG A 178 9.87 -4.67 -16.08
C ARG A 178 8.64 -5.53 -15.82
N GLY A 179 7.60 -4.99 -15.17
CA GLY A 179 6.45 -5.79 -14.73
C GLY A 179 6.87 -6.87 -13.73
N PHE A 180 7.77 -6.55 -12.80
CA PHE A 180 8.37 -7.53 -11.89
C PHE A 180 8.16 -7.15 -10.42
N ILE A 181 7.74 -8.11 -9.61
CA ILE A 181 7.56 -7.95 -8.17
C ILE A 181 8.37 -9.03 -7.45
N LYS A 182 9.20 -8.63 -6.50
CA LYS A 182 9.96 -9.54 -5.66
C LYS A 182 9.68 -9.30 -4.19
N ILE A 183 9.26 -10.34 -3.50
CA ILE A 183 8.86 -10.32 -2.08
C ILE A 183 9.88 -11.09 -1.25
N TYR A 184 10.45 -10.47 -0.22
CA TYR A 184 11.52 -11.11 0.56
C TYR A 184 11.71 -10.51 1.96
N GLY A 185 12.64 -11.10 2.73
CA GLY A 185 13.07 -10.58 4.02
C GLY A 185 12.10 -10.90 5.17
N PHE A 186 12.09 -10.08 6.21
CA PHE A 186 11.21 -10.30 7.36
C PHE A 186 11.01 -9.01 8.14
N SER A 187 10.05 -9.02 9.08
CA SER A 187 9.78 -7.94 10.01
C SER A 187 10.07 -8.39 11.43
N TYR A 188 10.89 -7.62 12.14
CA TYR A 188 11.10 -7.83 13.57
C TYR A 188 9.85 -7.45 14.38
N GLY A 189 9.20 -6.34 14.04
CA GLY A 189 7.99 -5.88 14.74
C GLY A 189 6.76 -6.74 14.46
N PHE A 190 6.71 -7.40 13.31
CA PHE A 190 5.63 -8.31 12.92
C PHE A 190 6.20 -9.65 12.46
N PRO A 191 6.58 -10.52 13.40
CA PRO A 191 6.95 -11.89 13.05
C PRO A 191 5.77 -12.60 12.38
N TRP A 192 6.10 -13.50 11.46
CA TRP A 192 5.10 -14.31 10.74
C TRP A 192 4.25 -15.11 11.72
N ALA A 193 2.94 -15.10 11.50
CA ALA A 193 2.00 -15.99 12.17
C ALA A 193 2.23 -17.44 11.70
N GLU A 194 1.88 -18.41 12.54
CA GLU A 194 2.04 -19.82 12.20
C GLU A 194 1.32 -20.18 10.90
N GLY A 195 2.00 -20.91 10.02
CA GLY A 195 1.46 -21.32 8.72
C GLY A 195 1.28 -20.18 7.70
N THR A 196 1.86 -19.00 7.96
CA THR A 196 1.83 -17.86 7.02
C THR A 196 3.23 -17.50 6.54
N GLY A 197 3.32 -16.89 5.36
CA GLY A 197 4.60 -16.54 4.74
C GLY A 197 4.46 -15.64 3.52
N HIS A 198 5.57 -15.47 2.80
CA HIS A 198 5.62 -14.65 1.60
C HIS A 198 4.77 -15.21 0.45
N GLU A 199 4.52 -16.51 0.47
CA GLU A 199 3.75 -17.27 -0.52
C GLU A 199 2.35 -16.64 -0.68
N ILE A 200 1.67 -16.37 0.44
CA ILE A 200 0.33 -15.76 0.45
C ILE A 200 0.38 -14.35 -0.16
N SER A 201 1.41 -13.58 0.18
CA SER A 201 1.58 -12.22 -0.37
C SER A 201 1.85 -12.25 -1.87
N ALA A 202 2.61 -13.25 -2.34
CA ALA A 202 2.91 -13.44 -3.74
C ALA A 202 1.67 -13.85 -4.55
N GLU A 203 0.83 -14.74 -4.02
CA GLU A 203 -0.45 -15.11 -4.63
C GLU A 203 -1.39 -13.91 -4.77
N VAL A 204 -1.51 -13.10 -3.71
CA VAL A 204 -2.30 -11.86 -3.74
C VAL A 204 -1.79 -10.90 -4.81
N CYS A 205 -0.48 -10.66 -4.86
CA CYS A 205 0.11 -9.77 -5.86
C CYS A 205 -0.06 -10.33 -7.28
N LYS A 206 0.10 -11.64 -7.48
CA LYS A 206 -0.04 -12.30 -8.78
C LYS A 206 -1.46 -12.20 -9.33
N ASN A 207 -2.47 -12.30 -8.47
CA ASN A 207 -3.87 -12.17 -8.87
C ASN A 207 -4.25 -10.72 -9.15
N TYR A 208 -3.72 -9.77 -8.38
CA TYR A 208 -4.03 -8.35 -8.52
C TYR A 208 -3.30 -7.69 -9.71
N PHE A 209 -2.02 -7.99 -9.89
CA PHE A 209 -1.18 -7.46 -10.98
C PHE A 209 -1.08 -8.46 -12.12
N ALA A 210 -2.15 -8.55 -12.92
CA ALA A 210 -2.18 -9.45 -14.08
C ALA A 210 -1.04 -9.13 -15.06
N GLY A 211 -0.26 -10.15 -15.43
CA GLY A 211 0.86 -10.02 -16.36
C GLY A 211 2.21 -9.71 -15.70
N TYR A 212 2.24 -9.46 -14.39
CA TYR A 212 3.51 -9.29 -13.67
C TYR A 212 4.15 -10.65 -13.35
N GLN A 213 5.49 -10.68 -13.40
CA GLN A 213 6.25 -11.79 -12.86
C GLN A 213 6.48 -11.55 -11.36
N VAL A 214 5.95 -12.45 -10.52
CA VAL A 214 6.06 -12.36 -9.06
C VAL A 214 6.99 -13.47 -8.54
N ALA A 215 8.03 -13.06 -7.81
CA ALA A 215 8.97 -13.96 -7.13
C ALA A 215 8.91 -13.75 -5.61
N HIS A 216 9.05 -14.82 -4.82
CA HIS A 216 9.17 -14.74 -3.36
C HIS A 216 10.34 -15.58 -2.85
N GLY A 217 10.91 -15.20 -1.69
CA GLY A 217 11.94 -16.00 -1.03
C GLY A 217 12.42 -15.41 0.29
N HIS A 218 13.07 -16.23 1.11
CA HIS A 218 13.57 -15.80 2.42
C HIS A 218 14.78 -14.86 2.35
N ARG A 219 15.60 -14.99 1.30
CA ARG A 219 16.81 -14.18 1.10
C ARG A 219 16.59 -13.17 -0.01
N GLU A 220 17.28 -12.04 0.10
CA GLU A 220 17.47 -11.09 -0.98
C GLU A 220 18.39 -11.72 -2.05
N THR A 221 17.91 -12.72 -2.79
CA THR A 221 18.66 -13.32 -3.88
C THR A 221 18.49 -12.45 -5.12
N ALA A 222 19.55 -11.75 -5.53
CA ALA A 222 19.58 -11.11 -6.84
C ALA A 222 19.56 -12.22 -7.90
N ASN A 223 18.37 -12.67 -8.32
CA ASN A 223 18.26 -13.61 -9.42
C ASN A 223 17.51 -12.97 -10.58
N LEU A 224 18.31 -12.87 -11.66
CA LEU A 224 18.04 -12.64 -13.09
C LEU A 224 17.87 -11.18 -13.52
#